data_AF-A0A966TNN2-F1
#
_entry.id   AF-A0A966TNN2-F1
#
_cell.length_a   1.000
_cell.length_b   1.000
_cell.length_c   1.000
_cell.angle_alpha   90.00
_cell.angle_beta   90.00
_cell.angle_gamma   90.00
#
_symmetry.space_group_name_H-M   'P 1'
#
loop_
_entity.id
_entity.type
_entity.pdbx_description
1 polymer ?
#
loop_
_entity_poly.entity_id
_entity_poly.type
_entity_poly.pdbx_seq_one_letter_code
_entity_poly.pdbx_strand_id
1 'polypeptide(L)'
;MKATITDIFLKSIKRYLIKEMASDLKKFTHSKQLIKEINNCLNFFFVDMCFSGLEKRKAISYQLPDMIEHWLAVTGIGEYLQRNHHDQWGSIIYVIETNLTGAFLNAHYDYQHQET
;
A
#
# COMPACT_ATOMS: atom_id res chain seq x y z
N MET A 1 0.42 -24.20 -7.95
CA MET A 1 -0.07 -23.45 -6.78
C MET A 1 -0.67 -22.14 -7.31
N LYS A 2 -1.94 -21.84 -7.02
CA LYS A 2 -2.57 -20.60 -7.48
C LYS A 2 -1.96 -19.42 -6.72
N ALA A 3 -1.69 -18.30 -7.39
CA ALA A 3 -1.12 -17.13 -6.74
C ALA A 3 -2.12 -16.57 -5.72
N THR A 4 -1.65 -16.16 -4.54
CA THR A 4 -2.49 -15.48 -3.55
C THR A 4 -2.75 -14.03 -3.99
N ILE A 5 -3.75 -13.38 -3.40
CA ILE A 5 -3.96 -11.94 -3.61
C ILE A 5 -2.74 -11.13 -3.15
N THR A 6 -2.09 -11.55 -2.06
CA THR A 6 -0.83 -10.97 -1.56
C THR A 6 0.26 -11.05 -2.63
N ASP A 7 0.41 -12.19 -3.31
CA ASP A 7 1.41 -12.37 -4.38
C ASP A 7 1.17 -11.43 -5.56
N ILE A 8 -0.09 -11.26 -5.97
CA ILE A 8 -0.49 -10.38 -7.08
C ILE A 8 -0.26 -8.93 -6.69
N PHE A 9 -0.68 -8.56 -5.48
CA PHE A 9 -0.51 -7.22 -4.95
C PHE A 9 0.96 -6.85 -4.82
N LEU A 10 1.81 -7.72 -4.27
CA LEU A 10 3.26 -7.49 -4.18
C LEU A 10 3.93 -7.39 -5.56
N LYS A 11 3.47 -8.17 -6.55
CA LYS A 11 3.93 -8.01 -7.94
C LYS A 11 3.57 -6.64 -8.50
N SER A 12 2.34 -6.17 -8.25
CA SER A 12 1.90 -4.83 -8.64
C SER A 12 2.73 -3.74 -7.95
N ILE A 13 2.97 -3.89 -6.64
CA ILE A 13 3.78 -2.97 -5.85
C ILE A 13 5.17 -2.77 -6.47
N LYS A 14 5.85 -3.89 -6.74
CA LYS A 14 7.22 -3.89 -7.29
C LYS A 14 7.30 -3.34 -8.70
N ARG A 15 6.24 -3.53 -9.51
CA ARG A 15 6.25 -3.11 -10.93
C ARG A 15 5.83 -1.66 -11.12
N TYR A 16 4.81 -1.19 -10.40
CA TYR A 16 4.12 0.06 -10.74
C TYR A 16 3.94 0.98 -9.53
N LEU A 17 3.45 0.46 -8.41
CA LEU A 17 3.00 1.30 -7.29
C LEU A 17 4.09 2.23 -6.76
N ILE A 18 5.28 1.70 -6.52
CA ILE A 18 6.39 2.52 -5.98
C ILE A 18 6.77 3.62 -6.96
N LYS A 19 6.68 3.37 -8.27
CA LYS A 19 7.02 4.36 -9.30
C LYS A 19 5.95 5.45 -9.40
N GLU A 20 4.68 5.07 -9.37
CA GLU A 20 3.53 6.00 -9.40
C GLU A 20 3.51 6.86 -8.13
N MET A 21 3.55 6.21 -6.98
CA MET A 21 3.61 6.87 -5.68
C MET A 21 4.86 7.74 -5.56
N ALA A 22 6.03 7.31 -6.05
CA ALA A 22 7.23 8.15 -6.07
C ALA A 22 7.05 9.41 -6.92
N SER A 23 6.27 9.37 -8.00
CA SER A 23 5.98 10.57 -8.81
C SER A 23 5.17 11.59 -8.00
N ASP A 24 4.17 11.13 -7.26
CA ASP A 24 3.35 11.98 -6.40
C ASP A 24 4.14 12.50 -5.18
N LEU A 25 4.96 11.63 -4.58
CA LEU A 25 5.75 11.95 -3.40
C LEU A 25 6.94 12.87 -3.68
N LYS A 26 7.42 12.96 -4.93
CA LYS A 26 8.53 13.86 -5.33
C LYS A 26 8.26 15.35 -5.01
N LYS A 27 6.99 15.73 -4.84
CA LYS A 27 6.57 17.10 -4.53
C LYS A 27 6.88 17.51 -3.07
N PHE A 28 7.17 16.54 -2.19
CA PHE A 28 7.46 16.80 -0.78
C PHE A 28 8.96 16.90 -0.51
N THR A 29 9.33 17.65 0.54
CA THR A 29 10.71 17.72 1.03
C THR A 29 11.17 16.34 1.52
N HIS A 30 12.46 16.02 1.34
CA HIS A 30 13.06 14.72 1.69
C HIS A 30 12.41 13.48 1.03
N SER A 31 11.72 13.67 -0.10
CA SER A 31 10.97 12.61 -0.81
C SER A 31 11.77 11.35 -1.12
N LYS A 32 13.09 11.46 -1.40
CA LYS A 32 13.94 10.28 -1.64
C LYS A 32 14.04 9.35 -0.43
N GLN A 33 14.22 9.91 0.78
CA GLN A 33 14.27 9.11 2.00
C GLN A 33 12.89 8.52 2.31
N LEU A 34 11.85 9.34 2.17
CA LEU A 34 10.46 8.90 2.34
C LEU A 34 10.10 7.70 1.45
N ILE A 35 10.42 7.76 0.16
CA ILE A 35 10.16 6.66 -0.79
C ILE A 35 10.93 5.40 -0.35
N LYS A 36 12.15 5.55 0.15
CA LYS A 36 12.95 4.43 0.67
C LYS A 36 12.29 3.80 1.89
N GLU A 37 11.83 4.59 2.85
CA GLU A 37 11.16 4.08 4.05
C GLU A 37 9.85 3.37 3.70
N ILE A 38 9.03 3.94 2.83
CA ILE A 38 7.81 3.29 2.34
C ILE A 38 8.14 1.97 1.65
N ASN A 39 9.16 1.93 0.79
CA ASN A 39 9.58 0.71 0.11
C ASN A 39 10.03 -0.38 1.10
N ASN A 40 10.71 0.00 2.20
CA ASN A 40 11.08 -0.96 3.25
C ASN A 40 9.86 -1.54 3.98
N CYS A 41 8.80 -0.73 4.14
CA CYS A 41 7.53 -1.12 4.76
C CYS A 41 6.67 -2.00 3.84
N LEU A 42 6.86 -1.91 2.52
CA LEU A 42 6.16 -2.72 1.50
C LEU A 42 6.83 -4.09 1.26
N ASN A 43 7.20 -4.77 2.34
CA ASN A 43 7.71 -6.13 2.28
C ASN A 43 6.57 -7.17 2.47
N PHE A 44 6.85 -8.43 2.09
CA PHE A 44 5.85 -9.50 2.09
C PHE A 44 5.18 -9.67 3.46
N PHE A 45 5.93 -9.55 4.56
CA PHE A 45 5.41 -9.82 5.91
C PHE A 45 4.28 -8.86 6.31
N PHE A 46 4.48 -7.55 6.19
CA PHE A 46 3.45 -6.58 6.56
C PHE A 46 2.26 -6.59 5.60
N VAL A 47 2.54 -6.81 4.31
CA VAL A 47 1.49 -6.86 3.30
C VAL A 47 0.61 -8.10 3.49
N ASP A 48 1.20 -9.27 3.75
CA ASP A 48 0.43 -10.48 4.02
C ASP A 48 -0.36 -10.36 5.33
N MET A 49 0.25 -9.81 6.38
CA MET A 49 -0.42 -9.59 7.67
C MET A 49 -1.69 -8.72 7.54
N CYS A 50 -1.63 -7.64 6.76
CA CYS A 50 -2.73 -6.68 6.70
C CYS A 50 -3.77 -7.00 5.61
N PHE A 51 -3.36 -7.66 4.52
CA PHE A 51 -4.19 -7.79 3.34
C PHE A 51 -4.60 -9.23 2.99
N SER A 52 -4.06 -10.24 3.69
CA SER A 52 -4.49 -11.63 3.51
C SER A 52 -5.96 -11.85 3.95
N GLY A 53 -6.65 -12.75 3.28
CA GLY A 53 -8.05 -13.10 3.59
C GLY A 53 -9.09 -12.12 3.03
N LEU A 54 -8.66 -11.00 2.45
CA LEU A 54 -9.54 -10.05 1.77
C LEU A 54 -10.07 -10.59 0.43
N GLU A 55 -9.37 -11.56 -0.18
CA GLU A 55 -9.72 -12.13 -1.49
C GLU A 55 -11.07 -12.84 -1.53
N LYS A 56 -11.61 -13.22 -0.37
CA LYS A 56 -12.89 -13.94 -0.25
C LYS A 56 -14.07 -13.01 -0.01
N ARG A 57 -13.83 -11.69 0.11
CA ARG A 57 -14.85 -10.73 0.54
C ARG A 57 -15.42 -9.99 -0.66
N LYS A 58 -16.76 -9.90 -0.74
CA LYS A 58 -17.44 -9.18 -1.82
C LYS A 58 -17.38 -7.65 -1.68
N ALA A 59 -17.16 -7.15 -0.47
CA ALA A 59 -17.28 -5.74 -0.12
C ALA A 59 -15.95 -5.16 0.39
N ILE A 60 -14.86 -5.41 -0.34
CA ILE A 60 -13.50 -5.09 0.11
C ILE A 60 -13.26 -3.59 0.26
N SER A 61 -13.97 -2.78 -0.53
CA SER A 61 -13.81 -1.32 -0.57
C SER A 61 -14.08 -0.66 0.78
N TYR A 62 -14.95 -1.25 1.60
CA TYR A 62 -15.24 -0.74 2.94
C TYR A 62 -14.22 -1.15 3.99
N GLN A 63 -13.42 -2.20 3.74
CA GLN A 63 -12.44 -2.71 4.70
C GLN A 63 -11.02 -2.25 4.39
N LEU A 64 -10.77 -1.84 3.14
CA LEU A 64 -9.46 -1.35 2.71
C LEU A 64 -8.93 -0.19 3.55
N PRO A 65 -9.73 0.84 3.91
CA PRO A 65 -9.26 1.90 4.78
C PRO A 65 -8.71 1.38 6.12
N ASP A 66 -9.47 0.51 6.80
CA ASP A 66 -9.06 -0.08 8.08
C ASP A 66 -7.77 -0.90 7.96
N MET A 67 -7.60 -1.64 6.85
CA MET A 67 -6.40 -2.46 6.62
C MET A 67 -5.18 -1.61 6.28
N ILE A 68 -5.37 -0.50 5.56
CA ILE A 68 -4.29 0.46 5.30
C ILE A 68 -3.91 1.19 6.60
N GLU A 69 -4.88 1.59 7.41
CA GLU A 69 -4.63 2.18 8.74
C GLU A 69 -3.86 1.19 9.63
N HIS A 70 -4.26 -0.08 9.63
CA HIS A 70 -3.53 -1.12 10.34
C HIS A 70 -2.10 -1.28 9.81
N TRP A 71 -1.91 -1.29 8.49
CA TRP A 71 -0.59 -1.34 7.86
C TRP A 71 0.29 -0.14 8.26
N LEU A 72 -0.27 1.08 8.27
CA LEU A 72 0.42 2.29 8.70
C LEU A 72 0.88 2.19 10.17
N ALA A 73 0.05 1.59 11.03
CA ALA A 73 0.35 1.40 12.45
C ALA A 73 1.45 0.35 12.67
N VAL A 74 1.34 -0.84 12.06
CA VAL A 74 2.31 -1.93 12.29
C VAL A 74 3.67 -1.68 11.64
N THR A 75 3.73 -0.86 10.60
CA THR A 75 4.99 -0.46 9.95
C THR A 75 5.66 0.74 10.63
N GLY A 76 4.94 1.47 11.47
CA GLY A 76 5.42 2.71 12.10
C GLY A 76 5.61 3.88 11.14
N ILE A 77 5.20 3.76 9.87
CA ILE A 77 5.36 4.82 8.87
C ILE A 77 4.53 6.05 9.25
N GLY A 78 3.34 5.87 9.85
CA GLY A 78 2.52 6.98 10.33
C GLY A 78 3.27 7.85 11.36
N GLU A 79 3.88 7.22 12.35
CA GLU A 79 4.70 7.93 13.35
C GLU A 79 5.96 8.56 12.73
N TYR A 80 6.63 7.85 11.81
CA TYR A 80 7.78 8.40 11.08
C TYR A 80 7.40 9.69 10.35
N LEU A 81 6.25 9.71 9.68
CA LEU A 81 5.76 10.88 8.95
C LEU A 81 5.44 12.04 9.89
N GLN A 82 4.78 11.77 11.01
CA GLN A 82 4.49 12.81 12.00
C GLN A 82 5.77 13.43 12.58
N ARG A 83 6.81 12.62 12.82
CA ARG A 83 8.10 13.09 13.36
C ARG A 83 8.96 13.83 12.34
N ASN A 84 9.01 13.38 11.09
CA ASN A 84 9.97 13.84 10.08
C ASN A 84 9.37 14.70 8.97
N HIS A 85 8.04 14.70 8.84
CA HIS A 85 7.27 15.43 7.84
C HIS A 85 6.04 16.12 8.48
N HIS A 86 6.20 16.67 9.69
CA HIS A 86 5.12 17.21 10.53
C HIS A 86 4.14 18.16 9.84
N ASP A 87 4.57 18.96 8.86
CA ASP A 87 3.66 19.90 8.18
C ASP A 87 2.95 19.30 6.96
N GLN A 88 3.39 18.12 6.52
CA GLN A 88 2.95 17.49 5.27
C GLN A 88 2.47 16.04 5.46
N TRP A 89 2.55 15.50 6.68
CA TRP A 89 2.29 14.08 6.95
C TRP A 89 0.89 13.65 6.50
N GLY A 90 -0.15 14.47 6.72
CA GLY A 90 -1.51 14.18 6.27
C GLY A 90 -1.62 14.06 4.74
N SER A 91 -0.99 14.97 4.01
CA SER A 91 -0.94 14.91 2.53
C SER A 91 -0.16 13.71 2.02
N ILE A 92 0.91 13.32 2.73
CA ILE A 92 1.70 12.14 2.38
C ILE A 92 0.91 10.86 2.66
N ILE A 93 0.21 10.76 3.80
CA ILE A 93 -0.68 9.63 4.12
C ILE A 93 -1.75 9.50 3.05
N TYR A 94 -2.39 10.60 2.64
CA TYR A 94 -3.41 10.58 1.59
C TYR A 94 -2.87 9.99 0.27
N VAL A 95 -1.64 10.36 -0.13
CA VAL A 95 -1.00 9.79 -1.33
C VAL A 95 -0.77 8.29 -1.16
N ILE A 96 -0.28 7.85 0.01
CA ILE A 96 -0.04 6.44 0.31
C ILE A 96 -1.36 5.64 0.26
N GLU A 97 -2.40 6.10 0.95
CA GLU A 97 -3.72 5.46 1.02
C GLU A 97 -4.37 5.32 -0.35
N THR A 98 -4.38 6.40 -1.13
CA THR A 98 -4.98 6.40 -2.47
C THR A 98 -4.30 5.39 -3.39
N ASN A 99 -2.96 5.38 -3.37
CA ASN A 99 -2.16 4.48 -4.19
C ASN A 99 -2.34 3.02 -3.75
N LEU A 100 -2.25 2.72 -2.45
CA LEU A 100 -2.43 1.36 -1.92
C LEU A 100 -3.84 0.83 -2.21
N THR A 101 -4.87 1.65 -2.03
CA THR A 101 -6.25 1.31 -2.34
C THR A 101 -6.41 0.93 -3.82
N GLY A 102 -5.93 1.77 -4.73
CA GLY A 102 -6.01 1.51 -6.17
C GLY A 102 -5.27 0.24 -6.57
N ALA A 103 -4.04 0.06 -6.09
CA ALA A 103 -3.24 -1.12 -6.39
C ALA A 103 -3.87 -2.41 -5.83
N PHE A 104 -4.49 -2.37 -4.65
CA PHE A 104 -5.16 -3.53 -4.09
C PHE A 104 -6.44 -3.88 -4.85
N LEU A 105 -7.26 -2.88 -5.21
CA LEU A 105 -8.47 -3.11 -6.01
C LEU A 105 -8.15 -3.75 -7.36
N ASN A 106 -7.07 -3.30 -8.02
CA ASN A 106 -6.59 -3.91 -9.26
C ASN A 106 -6.11 -5.35 -9.03
N ALA A 107 -5.34 -5.60 -7.96
CA ALA A 107 -4.88 -6.95 -7.62
C ALA A 107 -6.05 -7.89 -7.29
N HIS A 108 -7.09 -7.38 -6.62
CA HIS A 108 -8.31 -8.11 -6.32
C HIS A 108 -9.10 -8.43 -7.60
N TYR A 109 -9.22 -7.47 -8.52
CA TYR A 109 -9.83 -7.70 -9.84
C TYR A 109 -9.09 -8.80 -10.60
N ASP A 110 -7.76 -8.72 -10.70
CA ASP A 110 -6.93 -9.72 -11.37
C ASP A 110 -7.07 -11.10 -10.71
N TYR A 111 -7.10 -11.15 -9.36
CA TYR A 111 -7.29 -12.39 -8.62
C TYR A 111 -8.63 -13.07 -8.97
N GLN A 112 -9.71 -12.29 -9.07
CA GLN A 112 -11.04 -12.80 -9.42
C GLN A 112 -11.12 -13.29 -10.88
N HIS A 113 -10.31 -12.74 -11.78
CA HIS A 113 -10.33 -13.05 -13.21
C HIS A 113 -9.18 -13.97 -13.67
N GLN A 114 -8.42 -14.55 -12.73
CA GLN A 114 -7.36 -15.53 -13.04
C GLN A 114 -7.86 -16.86 -13.66
N GLU A 115 -9.17 -17.04 -13.86
CA GLU A 115 -9.79 -18.25 -14.42
C GLU A 115 -10.85 -17.98 -15.52
N THR A 116 -10.75 -16.86 -16.24
CA THR A 116 -11.38 -16.70 -17.57
C THR A 116 -10.33 -16.73 -18.66
#